data_AF-A0A813DW93-F1
#
_entry.id   AF-A0A813DW93-F1
#
_cell.length_a   1.000
_cell.length_b   1.000
_cell.length_c   1.000
_cell.angle_alpha   90.00
_cell.angle_beta   90.00
_cell.angle_gamma   90.00
#
_symmetry.space_group_name_H-M   'P 1'
#
loop_
_entity.id
_entity.type
_entity.pdbx_description
1 polymer ?
#
loop_
_entity_poly.entity_id
_entity_poly.type
_entity_poly.pdbx_seq_one_letter_code
_entity_poly.pdbx_strand_id
1 'polypeptide(L)'
;WINILLTVTMWLMFGTPLAWLKFRRGLAADWVGYYLDLMNFSVGISLARSQWLTKWAVQVPRDGMADMRRFAEALGRLGFAAQVLLWAKPFLAPLYAWAAAAPSEATIRVPKIARLKLMFLEEQLRDGRHMLPCRKVWENQGEWFLTDAKCDDFKVALGRWVCKTGAPTSQANWFSHELGPAQALWLFKEGKGSSWASTSAEMLGAMVAIQAFDISCEAGGFAVARISAGTDNRANDSLSKKMSSAKMPLGLILMQLGTLSRRRL
;
A
#
# COMPACT_ATOMS: atom_id res chain seq x y z
N TRP A 1 -23.57 17.37 -15.98
CA TRP A 1 -23.19 18.24 -17.12
C TRP A 1 -23.97 19.55 -17.16
N ILE A 2 -25.32 19.52 -17.19
CA ILE A 2 -26.17 20.74 -17.15
C ILE A 2 -25.83 21.67 -15.96
N ASN A 3 -25.65 21.11 -14.77
CA ASN A 3 -25.32 21.90 -13.58
C ASN A 3 -23.96 22.63 -13.68
N ILE A 4 -22.96 22.03 -14.32
CA ILE A 4 -21.63 22.65 -14.48
C ILE A 4 -21.71 23.84 -15.44
N LEU A 5 -22.43 23.68 -16.55
CA LEU A 5 -22.65 24.75 -17.51
C LEU A 5 -23.42 25.91 -16.87
N LEU A 6 -24.49 25.63 -16.12
CA LEU A 6 -25.23 26.64 -15.35
C LEU A 6 -24.35 27.39 -14.35
N THR A 7 -23.49 26.69 -13.60
CA THR A 7 -22.56 27.34 -12.66
C THR A 7 -21.55 28.23 -13.38
N VAL A 8 -20.96 27.77 -14.48
CA VAL A 8 -20.01 28.57 -15.28
C VAL A 8 -20.71 29.79 -15.88
N THR A 9 -21.94 29.64 -16.40
CA THR A 9 -22.74 30.75 -16.91
C THR A 9 -23.09 31.75 -15.81
N MET A 10 -23.50 31.29 -14.62
CA MET A 10 -23.71 32.17 -13.47
C MET A 10 -22.45 32.97 -13.13
N TRP A 11 -21.28 32.34 -13.08
CA TRP A 11 -20.02 33.05 -12.79
C TRP A 11 -19.67 34.11 -13.83
N LEU A 12 -19.96 33.85 -15.10
CA LEU A 12 -19.84 34.85 -16.16
C LEU A 12 -20.82 36.01 -16.00
N MET A 13 -22.08 35.73 -15.61
CA MET A 13 -23.09 36.75 -15.33
C MET A 13 -22.68 37.65 -14.15
N PHE A 14 -22.00 37.10 -13.15
CA PHE A 14 -21.42 37.86 -12.03
C PHE A 14 -20.09 38.57 -12.39
N GLY A 15 -19.66 38.53 -13.65
CA GLY A 15 -18.45 39.23 -14.10
C GLY A 15 -17.13 38.57 -13.66
N THR A 16 -17.16 37.28 -13.30
CA THR A 16 -15.94 36.57 -12.87
C THR A 16 -14.99 36.39 -14.06
N PRO A 17 -13.74 36.89 -13.99
CA PRO A 17 -12.78 36.71 -15.06
C PRO A 17 -12.27 35.27 -15.08
N LEU A 18 -12.80 34.46 -16.01
CA LEU A 18 -12.35 33.09 -16.21
C LEU A 18 -11.12 33.04 -17.13
N ALA A 19 -10.06 32.37 -16.68
CA ALA A 19 -8.88 32.12 -17.49
C ALA A 19 -9.16 30.99 -18.49
N TRP A 20 -9.77 31.32 -19.64
CA TRP A 20 -10.16 30.38 -20.69
C TRP A 20 -9.04 29.46 -21.18
N LEU A 21 -7.79 29.94 -21.17
CA LEU A 21 -6.61 29.12 -21.52
C LEU A 21 -6.38 27.94 -20.56
N LYS A 22 -6.94 27.99 -19.35
CA LYS A 22 -6.92 26.88 -18.38
C LYS A 22 -8.09 25.91 -18.58
N PHE A 23 -9.12 26.29 -19.32
CA PHE A 23 -10.20 25.38 -19.69
C PHE A 23 -9.69 24.41 -20.74
N ARG A 24 -9.46 23.16 -20.32
CA ARG A 24 -9.15 22.08 -21.24
C ARG A 24 -10.42 21.30 -21.52
N ARG A 25 -10.72 21.10 -22.81
CA ARG A 25 -11.76 20.17 -23.25
C ARG A 25 -11.19 18.75 -23.20
N GLY A 26 -12.01 17.77 -22.88
CA GLY A 26 -11.63 16.37 -22.94
C GLY A 26 -12.23 15.53 -21.82
N LEU A 27 -12.09 14.22 -21.96
CA LEU A 27 -12.47 13.24 -20.93
C LEU A 27 -11.29 12.89 -20.02
N ALA A 28 -10.18 13.63 -20.14
CA ALA A 28 -9.07 13.57 -19.21
C ALA A 28 -8.66 14.98 -18.79
N ALA A 29 -8.31 15.15 -17.52
CA ALA A 29 -7.93 16.43 -16.93
C ALA A 29 -6.70 16.27 -16.05
N ASP A 30 -5.71 17.16 -16.22
CA ASP A 30 -4.62 17.35 -15.28
C ASP A 30 -4.95 18.56 -14.40
N TRP A 31 -4.98 18.36 -13.09
CA TRP A 31 -5.30 19.41 -12.12
C TRP A 31 -4.40 19.33 -10.90
N VAL A 32 -3.61 20.39 -10.68
CA VAL A 32 -2.65 20.52 -9.57
C VAL A 32 -1.74 19.30 -9.46
N GLY A 33 -1.57 18.56 -10.57
CA GLY A 33 -0.74 17.39 -10.62
C GLY A 33 -1.32 16.03 -10.37
N TYR A 34 -2.63 16.00 -10.17
CA TYR A 34 -3.40 14.80 -10.32
C TYR A 34 -3.89 14.69 -11.75
N TYR A 35 -4.02 13.47 -12.21
CA TYR A 35 -4.54 13.15 -13.52
C TYR A 35 -5.85 12.37 -13.33
N LEU A 36 -6.91 12.88 -13.92
CA LEU A 36 -8.23 12.28 -13.94
C LEU A 36 -8.51 11.80 -15.35
N ASP A 37 -8.84 10.53 -15.51
CA ASP A 37 -9.27 9.93 -16.76
C ASP A 37 -10.71 9.41 -16.60
N LEU A 38 -11.65 10.15 -17.18
CA LEU A 38 -13.08 9.84 -17.14
C LEU A 38 -13.47 8.73 -18.12
N MET A 39 -12.67 8.45 -19.15
CA MET A 39 -12.95 7.34 -20.08
C MET A 39 -12.77 5.99 -19.38
N ASN A 40 -11.64 5.84 -18.70
CA ASN A 40 -11.31 4.61 -18.00
C ASN A 40 -11.84 4.57 -16.56
N PHE A 41 -12.47 5.66 -16.09
CA PHE A 41 -12.82 5.89 -14.70
C PHE A 41 -11.60 5.63 -13.82
N SER A 42 -10.54 6.43 -13.97
CA SER A 42 -9.32 6.28 -13.18
C SER A 42 -8.77 7.63 -12.75
N VAL A 43 -8.05 7.64 -11.62
CA VAL A 43 -7.41 8.83 -11.04
C VAL A 43 -6.00 8.48 -10.60
N GLY A 44 -5.07 9.41 -10.73
CA GLY A 44 -3.68 9.17 -10.40
C GLY A 44 -2.81 10.38 -10.62
N ILE A 45 -1.58 10.14 -11.08
CA ILE A 45 -0.63 11.18 -11.48
C ILE A 45 -0.34 11.05 -12.97
N SER A 46 0.04 12.16 -13.61
CA SER A 46 0.37 12.13 -15.04
C SER A 46 1.58 11.26 -15.33
N LEU A 47 1.64 10.72 -16.55
CA LEU A 47 2.74 9.84 -17.00
C LEU A 47 4.12 10.49 -16.82
N ALA A 48 4.23 11.78 -17.14
CA ALA A 48 5.48 12.53 -16.97
C ALA A 48 5.96 12.54 -15.50
N ARG A 49 5.03 12.67 -14.54
CA ARG A 49 5.35 12.64 -13.10
C ARG A 49 5.72 11.24 -12.64
N SER A 50 4.98 10.24 -13.12
CA SER A 50 5.29 8.83 -12.86
C SER A 50 6.72 8.49 -13.31
N GLN A 51 7.09 8.90 -14.53
CA GLN A 51 8.43 8.69 -15.07
C GLN A 51 9.50 9.44 -14.27
N TRP A 52 9.21 10.68 -13.83
CA TRP A 52 10.13 11.43 -12.97
C TRP A 52 10.37 10.71 -11.63
N LEU A 53 9.30 10.28 -10.96
CA LEU A 53 9.39 9.54 -9.68
C LEU A 53 10.11 8.20 -9.86
N THR A 54 9.84 7.49 -10.95
CA THR A 54 10.52 6.23 -11.28
C THR A 54 12.02 6.45 -11.46
N LYS A 55 12.42 7.47 -12.24
CA LYS A 55 13.84 7.81 -12.45
C LYS A 55 14.52 8.16 -11.13
N TRP A 56 13.87 8.97 -10.29
CA TRP A 56 14.40 9.31 -8.97
C TRP A 56 14.55 8.08 -8.06
N ALA A 57 13.53 7.20 -8.03
CA ALA A 57 13.54 5.98 -7.24
C ALA A 57 14.62 4.97 -7.69
N VAL A 58 15.06 5.03 -8.95
CA VAL A 58 16.22 4.26 -9.47
C VAL A 58 17.55 4.91 -9.09
N GLN A 59 17.66 6.23 -9.25
CA GLN A 59 18.91 6.96 -9.08
C GLN A 59 19.43 6.89 -7.64
N VAL A 60 18.56 7.15 -6.65
CA VAL A 60 18.98 7.19 -5.24
C VAL A 60 19.60 5.86 -4.76
N PRO A 61 18.97 4.69 -4.96
CA PRO A 61 19.58 3.38 -4.72
C PRO A 61 20.89 3.14 -5.46
N ARG A 62 20.98 3.57 -6.72
CA ARG A 62 22.13 3.34 -7.61
C ARG A 62 23.35 4.13 -7.16
N ASP A 63 23.17 5.40 -6.84
CA ASP A 63 24.24 6.28 -6.38
C ASP A 63 24.72 5.88 -4.99
N GLY A 64 23.81 5.34 -4.16
CA GLY A 64 24.12 4.82 -2.83
C GLY A 64 24.37 5.90 -1.78
N MET A 65 24.57 7.15 -2.21
CA MET A 65 24.65 8.38 -1.41
C MET A 65 23.53 9.32 -1.84
N ALA A 66 22.89 10.00 -0.90
CA ALA A 66 21.86 10.99 -1.19
C ALA A 66 22.16 12.32 -0.50
N ASP A 67 22.06 13.40 -1.27
CA ASP A 67 21.94 14.76 -0.73
C ASP A 67 20.59 14.89 -0.03
N MET A 68 20.61 15.14 1.28
CA MET A 68 19.39 15.07 2.10
C MET A 68 18.37 16.17 1.78
N ARG A 69 18.82 17.35 1.35
CA ARG A 69 17.94 18.44 0.90
C ARG A 69 17.17 18.03 -0.36
N ARG A 70 17.88 17.58 -1.40
CA ARG A 70 17.26 17.10 -2.65
C ARG A 70 16.40 15.88 -2.40
N PHE A 71 16.82 14.99 -1.49
CA PHE A 71 16.02 13.84 -1.09
C PHE A 71 14.70 14.25 -0.44
N ALA A 72 14.73 15.20 0.51
CA ALA A 72 13.53 15.71 1.17
C ALA A 72 12.57 16.40 0.18
N GLU A 73 13.08 17.20 -0.76
CA GLU A 73 12.27 17.83 -1.83
C GLU A 73 11.58 16.78 -2.70
N ALA A 74 12.32 15.75 -3.13
CA ALA A 74 11.77 14.67 -3.94
C ALA A 74 10.77 13.80 -3.16
N LEU A 75 11.05 13.52 -1.89
CA LEU A 75 10.15 12.83 -0.99
C LEU A 75 8.86 13.62 -0.77
N GLY A 76 8.93 14.96 -0.73
CA GLY A 76 7.75 15.83 -0.70
C GLY A 76 6.86 15.66 -1.93
N ARG A 77 7.46 15.57 -3.13
CA ARG A 77 6.73 15.28 -4.38
C ARG A 77 6.09 13.90 -4.38
N LEU A 78 6.79 12.90 -3.85
CA LEU A 78 6.23 11.55 -3.69
C LEU A 78 5.09 11.55 -2.66
N GLY A 79 5.23 12.27 -1.55
CA GLY A 79 4.17 12.45 -0.55
C GLY A 79 2.92 13.11 -1.11
N PHE A 80 3.09 14.11 -1.98
CA PHE A 80 2.00 14.71 -2.74
C PHE A 80 1.33 13.69 -3.66
N ALA A 81 2.10 12.93 -4.45
CA ALA A 81 1.57 11.85 -5.29
C ALA A 81 0.83 10.78 -4.48
N ALA A 82 1.30 10.44 -3.28
CA ALA A 82 0.68 9.45 -2.41
C ALA A 82 -0.69 9.86 -1.88
N GLN A 83 -1.09 11.14 -1.97
CA GLN A 83 -2.46 11.56 -1.65
C GLN A 83 -3.49 10.91 -2.58
N VAL A 84 -3.15 10.74 -3.86
CA VAL A 84 -3.97 10.00 -4.83
C VAL A 84 -3.55 8.54 -4.91
N LEU A 85 -2.24 8.26 -4.86
CA LEU A 85 -1.69 6.89 -4.88
C LEU A 85 -1.70 6.30 -3.47
N LEU A 86 -2.89 5.96 -2.97
CA LEU A 86 -3.11 5.50 -1.59
C LEU A 86 -2.23 4.30 -1.21
N TRP A 87 -1.95 3.41 -2.17
CA TRP A 87 -1.08 2.25 -1.97
C TRP A 87 0.37 2.62 -1.61
N ALA A 88 0.84 3.82 -1.95
CA ALA A 88 2.21 4.26 -1.70
C ALA A 88 2.43 4.79 -0.28
N LYS A 89 1.39 5.38 0.35
CA LYS A 89 1.43 5.93 1.73
C LYS A 89 2.10 4.98 2.75
N PRO A 90 1.76 3.69 2.80
CA PRO A 90 2.41 2.67 3.64
C PRO A 90 3.93 2.70 3.71
N PHE A 91 4.55 3.00 2.57
CA PHE A 91 5.96 2.78 2.33
C PHE A 91 6.79 4.05 2.49
N LEU A 92 6.15 5.19 2.72
CA LEU A 92 6.83 6.47 2.90
C LEU A 92 7.37 6.68 4.31
N ALA A 93 6.79 6.02 5.33
CA ALA A 93 7.18 6.25 6.72
C ALA A 93 8.69 6.06 7.00
N PRO A 94 9.36 5.00 6.51
CA PRO A 94 10.81 4.87 6.67
C PRO A 94 11.62 5.95 5.94
N LEU A 95 11.12 6.44 4.80
CA LEU A 95 11.76 7.51 4.04
C LEU A 95 11.68 8.84 4.78
N TYR A 96 10.50 9.15 5.36
CA TYR A 96 10.32 10.33 6.21
C TYR A 96 11.13 10.25 7.49
N ALA A 97 11.17 9.08 8.15
CA ALA A 97 11.99 8.90 9.34
C ALA A 97 13.48 9.12 9.05
N TRP A 98 13.96 8.65 7.90
CA TRP A 98 15.34 8.90 7.48
C TRP A 98 15.60 10.37 7.14
N ALA A 99 14.69 11.01 6.38
CA ALA A 99 14.80 12.43 6.04
C ALA A 99 14.79 13.34 7.28
N ALA A 100 14.02 12.98 8.31
CA ALA A 100 13.93 13.74 9.55
C ALA A 100 15.16 13.53 10.47
N ALA A 101 15.77 12.34 10.45
CA ALA A 101 16.92 12.02 11.29
C ALA A 101 18.25 12.54 10.74
N ALA A 102 18.32 12.80 9.43
CA ALA A 102 19.54 13.21 8.75
C ALA A 102 19.65 14.74 8.66
N PRO A 103 20.85 15.34 8.81
CA PRO A 103 21.05 16.76 8.59
C PRO A 103 20.74 17.16 7.14
N SER A 104 20.01 18.26 6.94
CA SER A 104 19.52 18.70 5.62
C SER A 104 20.63 18.98 4.60
N GLU A 105 21.80 19.45 5.05
CA GLU A 105 22.93 19.81 4.18
C GLU A 105 23.93 18.67 3.96
N ALA A 106 23.66 17.50 4.55
CA ALA A 106 24.57 16.36 4.45
C ALA A 106 24.28 15.50 3.21
N THR A 107 25.34 14.89 2.68
CA THR A 107 25.24 13.75 1.76
C THR A 107 25.52 12.48 2.53
N ILE A 108 24.50 11.62 2.68
CA ILE A 108 24.57 10.44 3.56
C ILE A 108 24.28 9.17 2.76
N ARG A 109 24.93 8.08 3.15
CA ARG A 109 24.69 6.74 2.58
C ARG A 109 23.23 6.33 2.76
N VAL A 110 22.60 5.93 1.66
CA VAL A 110 21.20 5.48 1.64
C VAL A 110 21.07 4.20 2.47
N PRO A 111 20.28 4.20 3.55
CA PRO A 111 20.03 3.01 4.36
C PRO A 111 19.40 1.89 3.52
N LYS A 112 19.73 0.63 3.83
CA LYS A 112 19.20 -0.55 3.12
C LYS A 112 17.67 -0.55 3.06
N ILE A 113 17.01 -0.12 4.14
CA ILE A 113 15.55 -0.06 4.19
C ILE A 113 14.96 1.01 3.24
N ALA A 114 15.58 2.19 3.17
CA ALA A 114 15.15 3.25 2.26
C ALA A 114 15.33 2.79 0.81
N ARG A 115 16.46 2.14 0.51
CA ARG A 115 16.75 1.52 -0.78
C ARG A 115 15.65 0.54 -1.20
N LEU A 116 15.31 -0.39 -0.32
CA LEU A 116 14.29 -1.41 -0.59
C LEU A 116 12.91 -0.78 -0.83
N LYS A 117 12.54 0.24 -0.06
CA LYS A 117 11.27 0.97 -0.24
C LYS A 117 11.23 1.68 -1.58
N LEU A 118 12.32 2.31 -2.00
CA LEU A 118 12.42 2.96 -3.31
C LEU A 118 12.35 1.96 -4.47
N MET A 119 13.04 0.81 -4.37
CA MET A 119 12.96 -0.27 -5.36
C MET A 119 11.52 -0.80 -5.51
N PHE A 120 10.82 -0.98 -4.39
CA PHE A 120 9.42 -1.40 -4.43
C PHE A 120 8.52 -0.35 -5.09
N LEU A 121 8.67 0.94 -4.72
CA LEU A 121 7.89 2.03 -5.31
C LEU A 121 8.14 2.15 -6.82
N GLU A 122 9.40 2.00 -7.24
CA GLU A 122 9.80 1.96 -8.64
C GLU A 122 9.07 0.85 -9.40
N GLU A 123 9.13 -0.39 -8.90
CA GLU A 123 8.47 -1.55 -9.50
C GLU A 123 6.97 -1.28 -9.68
N GLN A 124 6.30 -0.78 -8.63
CA GLN A 124 4.86 -0.47 -8.71
C GLN A 124 4.54 0.64 -9.72
N LEU A 125 5.38 1.67 -9.84
CA LEU A 125 5.17 2.75 -10.81
C LEU A 125 5.38 2.30 -12.25
N ARG A 126 6.42 1.48 -12.51
CA ARG A 126 6.68 0.85 -13.82
C ARG A 126 5.53 -0.04 -14.26
N ASP A 127 4.92 -0.72 -13.31
CA ASP A 127 3.77 -1.59 -13.50
C ASP A 127 2.45 -0.84 -13.76
N GLY A 128 2.48 0.48 -13.95
CA GLY A 128 1.30 1.27 -14.28
C GLY A 128 0.49 1.74 -13.08
N ARG A 129 0.91 1.49 -11.84
CA ARG A 129 0.18 1.94 -10.63
C ARG A 129 0.24 3.45 -10.36
N HIS A 130 0.61 4.24 -11.37
CA HIS A 130 0.46 5.68 -11.36
C HIS A 130 -0.98 6.13 -11.64
N MET A 131 -1.85 5.21 -12.07
CA MET A 131 -3.30 5.39 -12.21
C MET A 131 -4.05 4.33 -11.38
N LEU A 132 -5.13 4.73 -10.73
CA LEU A 132 -6.00 3.86 -9.93
C LEU A 132 -7.43 3.89 -10.48
N PRO A 133 -8.11 2.75 -10.63
CA PRO A 133 -9.49 2.73 -11.05
C PRO A 133 -10.41 3.34 -9.97
N CYS A 134 -11.34 4.17 -10.42
CA CYS A 134 -12.41 4.83 -9.68
C CYS A 134 -13.79 4.21 -10.01
N ARG A 135 -13.82 2.91 -10.29
CA ARG A 135 -15.09 2.21 -10.53
C ARG A 135 -15.81 1.99 -9.20
N LYS A 136 -17.14 1.98 -9.24
CA LYS A 136 -17.99 1.70 -8.08
C LYS A 136 -17.80 0.23 -7.69
N VAL A 137 -16.92 -0.03 -6.73
CA VAL A 137 -16.70 -1.37 -6.16
C VAL A 137 -17.41 -1.45 -4.83
N TRP A 138 -18.63 -2.00 -4.81
CA TRP A 138 -19.39 -2.14 -3.58
C TRP A 138 -20.26 -3.39 -3.59
N GLU A 139 -19.64 -4.54 -3.45
CA GLU A 139 -20.26 -5.61 -2.68
C GLU A 139 -19.30 -5.98 -1.56
N ASN A 140 -19.68 -5.66 -0.32
CA ASN A 140 -18.99 -6.20 0.84
C ASN A 140 -19.34 -7.69 0.89
N GLN A 141 -18.44 -8.53 0.38
CA GLN A 141 -18.58 -9.99 0.32
C GLN A 141 -18.41 -10.67 1.70
N GLY A 142 -18.42 -9.90 2.80
CA GLY A 142 -18.27 -10.41 4.16
C GLY A 142 -16.85 -10.89 4.49
N GLU A 143 -16.71 -11.64 5.57
CA GLU A 143 -15.44 -12.24 6.00
C GLU A 143 -15.17 -13.53 5.22
N TRP A 144 -14.14 -13.53 4.38
CA TRP A 144 -13.82 -14.71 3.57
C TRP A 144 -13.16 -15.81 4.40
N PHE A 145 -12.25 -15.43 5.27
CA PHE A 145 -11.46 -16.33 6.12
C PHE A 145 -11.03 -15.61 7.38
N LEU A 146 -10.76 -16.38 8.41
CA LEU A 146 -10.08 -15.89 9.60
C LEU A 146 -8.61 -16.31 9.55
N THR A 147 -7.75 -15.61 10.27
CA THR A 147 -6.38 -16.07 10.56
C THR A 147 -6.03 -15.87 12.01
N ASP A 148 -5.17 -16.73 12.54
CA ASP A 148 -4.55 -16.56 13.84
C ASP A 148 -3.07 -16.99 13.76
N ALA A 149 -2.27 -16.44 14.66
CA ALA A 149 -0.87 -16.81 14.81
C ALA A 149 -0.51 -16.93 16.29
N LYS A 150 -0.11 -18.14 16.68
CA LYS A 150 0.41 -18.42 18.02
C LYS A 150 1.93 -18.36 17.99
N CYS A 151 2.47 -17.46 18.80
CA CYS A 151 3.91 -17.29 18.98
C CYS A 151 4.37 -18.05 20.22
N ASP A 152 5.31 -18.98 20.03
CA ASP A 152 5.97 -19.76 21.08
C ASP A 152 7.49 -19.51 21.04
N ASP A 153 8.24 -20.09 21.98
CA ASP A 153 9.68 -19.86 22.09
C ASP A 153 10.46 -20.42 20.89
N PHE A 154 10.07 -21.61 20.42
CA PHE A 154 10.75 -22.34 19.35
C PHE A 154 9.90 -22.56 18.10
N LYS A 155 8.65 -22.09 18.10
CA LYS A 155 7.77 -22.22 16.95
C LYS A 155 6.77 -21.08 16.84
N VAL A 156 6.31 -20.83 15.63
CA VAL A 156 5.17 -19.98 15.32
C VAL A 156 4.15 -20.83 14.59
N ALA A 157 2.97 -21.03 15.17
CA ALA A 157 1.88 -21.75 14.52
C ALA A 157 0.93 -20.74 13.86
N LEU A 158 0.71 -20.87 12.57
CA LEU A 158 -0.23 -20.09 11.78
C LEU A 158 -1.42 -20.99 11.42
N GLY A 159 -2.65 -20.52 11.58
CA GLY A 159 -3.78 -21.34 11.15
C GLY A 159 -5.13 -20.72 11.44
N ARG A 160 -6.12 -21.10 10.62
CA ARG A 160 -7.57 -20.93 10.85
C ARG A 160 -8.34 -21.49 9.65
N TRP A 161 -9.63 -21.13 9.54
CA TRP A 161 -10.57 -21.63 8.54
C TRP A 161 -11.21 -20.55 7.67
N VAL A 162 -11.78 -20.99 6.54
CA VAL A 162 -12.64 -20.20 5.65
C VAL A 162 -14.01 -19.99 6.31
N CYS A 163 -14.55 -18.77 6.25
CA CYS A 163 -15.84 -18.41 6.86
C CYS A 163 -16.92 -18.00 5.85
N LYS A 164 -16.55 -17.79 4.58
CA LYS A 164 -17.45 -17.26 3.52
C LYS A 164 -18.78 -17.99 3.40
N THR A 165 -18.82 -19.30 3.66
CA THR A 165 -20.01 -20.15 3.47
C THR A 165 -20.94 -20.21 4.68
N GLY A 166 -20.57 -19.59 5.82
CA GLY A 166 -21.32 -19.73 7.07
C GLY A 166 -21.35 -21.16 7.62
N ALA A 167 -20.54 -22.06 7.06
CA ALA A 167 -20.46 -23.45 7.49
C ALA A 167 -19.93 -23.55 8.93
N PRO A 168 -20.39 -24.55 9.70
CA PRO A 168 -19.83 -24.81 11.01
C PRO A 168 -18.33 -25.11 10.91
N THR A 169 -17.59 -24.73 11.94
CA THR A 169 -16.13 -24.85 12.06
C THR A 169 -15.59 -26.26 11.73
N SER A 170 -16.38 -27.31 11.98
CA SER A 170 -16.05 -28.71 11.68
C SER A 170 -16.08 -29.08 10.19
N GLN A 171 -16.79 -28.30 9.36
CA GLN A 171 -16.95 -28.53 7.91
C GLN A 171 -16.24 -27.46 7.08
N ALA A 172 -15.64 -26.47 7.72
CA ALA A 172 -14.90 -25.42 7.04
C ALA A 172 -13.55 -25.93 6.52
N ASN A 173 -13.03 -25.31 5.46
CA ASN A 173 -11.67 -25.58 4.98
C ASN A 173 -10.66 -24.92 5.92
N TRP A 174 -9.66 -25.68 6.36
CA TRP A 174 -8.63 -25.22 7.30
C TRP A 174 -7.25 -25.16 6.68
N PHE A 175 -6.41 -24.26 7.21
CA PHE A 175 -4.96 -24.37 7.10
C PHE A 175 -4.33 -24.35 8.48
N SER A 176 -3.23 -25.08 8.63
CA SER A 176 -2.36 -25.04 9.79
C SER A 176 -0.92 -25.22 9.32
N HIS A 177 -0.05 -24.31 9.71
CA HIS A 177 1.35 -24.32 9.31
C HIS A 177 2.24 -23.90 10.49
N GLU A 178 3.19 -24.74 10.84
CA GLU A 178 4.18 -24.43 11.88
C GLU A 178 5.48 -23.94 11.24
N LEU A 179 6.00 -22.84 11.77
CA LEU A 179 7.26 -22.23 11.36
C LEU A 179 8.28 -22.36 12.49
N GLY A 180 9.42 -22.97 12.18
CA GLY A 180 10.58 -23.02 13.07
C GLY A 180 11.64 -21.96 12.75
N PRO A 181 12.65 -21.78 13.60
CA PRO A 181 13.78 -20.87 13.36
C PRO A 181 14.53 -21.15 12.06
N ALA A 182 14.55 -22.41 11.59
CA ALA A 182 15.16 -22.79 10.33
C ALA A 182 14.48 -22.16 9.10
N GLN A 183 13.17 -21.92 9.17
CA GLN A 183 12.38 -21.38 8.06
C GLN A 183 12.25 -19.86 8.14
N ALA A 184 12.08 -19.32 9.34
CA ALA A 184 11.78 -17.91 9.56
C ALA A 184 12.54 -17.36 10.78
N LEU A 185 13.87 -17.44 10.77
CA LEU A 185 14.72 -16.96 11.87
C LEU A 185 14.40 -15.52 12.31
N TRP A 186 13.98 -14.67 11.38
CA TRP A 186 13.63 -13.27 11.62
C TRP A 186 12.35 -13.07 12.44
N LEU A 187 11.57 -14.12 12.72
CA LEU A 187 10.48 -14.09 13.70
C LEU A 187 10.96 -14.34 15.13
N PHE A 188 12.16 -14.93 15.30
CA PHE A 188 12.68 -15.33 16.60
C PHE A 188 13.75 -14.35 17.06
N LYS A 189 13.76 -14.05 18.36
CA LYS A 189 14.79 -13.22 18.99
C LYS A 189 15.26 -13.88 20.27
N GLU A 190 16.58 -13.87 20.45
CA GLU A 190 17.22 -14.42 21.64
C GLU A 190 16.61 -13.84 22.93
N GLY A 191 16.22 -14.72 23.85
CA GLY A 191 15.58 -14.37 25.12
C GLY A 191 14.15 -13.83 25.04
N LYS A 192 13.55 -13.70 23.85
CA LYS A 192 12.17 -13.22 23.66
C LYS A 192 11.28 -14.17 22.85
N GLY A 193 11.83 -15.30 22.38
CA GLY A 193 11.12 -16.25 21.52
C GLY A 193 10.60 -15.56 20.26
N SER A 194 9.38 -15.93 19.84
CA SER A 194 8.69 -15.27 18.72
C SER A 194 7.66 -14.20 19.14
N SER A 195 7.41 -14.03 20.44
CA SER A 195 6.39 -13.12 20.99
C SER A 195 6.57 -11.65 20.55
N TRP A 196 7.82 -11.20 20.40
CA TRP A 196 8.14 -9.83 19.98
C TRP A 196 7.68 -9.52 18.54
N ALA A 197 7.45 -10.55 17.73
CA ALA A 197 7.07 -10.46 16.32
C ALA A 197 5.61 -10.89 16.08
N SER A 198 4.77 -10.96 17.11
CA SER A 198 3.37 -11.44 17.01
C SER A 198 2.56 -10.78 15.89
N THR A 199 2.60 -9.45 15.79
CA THR A 199 1.92 -8.71 14.71
C THR A 199 2.43 -9.12 13.31
N SER A 200 3.72 -9.43 13.19
CA SER A 200 4.30 -9.91 11.93
C SER A 200 3.86 -11.33 11.62
N ALA A 201 3.80 -12.20 12.63
CA ALA A 201 3.32 -13.57 12.50
C ALA A 201 1.84 -13.61 12.06
N GLU A 202 0.98 -12.78 12.65
CA GLU A 202 -0.42 -12.70 12.25
C GLU A 202 -0.59 -12.19 10.81
N MET A 203 0.16 -11.17 10.41
CA MET A 203 0.14 -10.65 9.04
C MET A 203 0.67 -11.69 8.03
N LEU A 204 1.66 -12.49 8.45
CA LEU A 204 2.15 -13.62 7.67
C LEU A 204 1.06 -14.70 7.53
N GLY A 205 0.32 -14.99 8.60
CA GLY A 205 -0.84 -15.87 8.59
C GLY A 205 -1.89 -15.44 7.56
N ALA A 206 -2.21 -14.15 7.50
CA ALA A 206 -3.11 -13.59 6.49
C ALA A 206 -2.60 -13.80 5.06
N MET A 207 -1.31 -13.58 4.81
CA MET A 207 -0.70 -13.81 3.50
C MET A 207 -0.72 -15.29 3.11
N VAL A 208 -0.40 -16.20 4.03
CA VAL A 208 -0.45 -17.64 3.82
C VAL A 208 -1.89 -18.10 3.53
N ALA A 209 -2.88 -17.56 4.23
CA ALA A 209 -4.28 -17.91 4.00
C ALA A 209 -4.77 -17.52 2.59
N ILE A 210 -4.38 -16.35 2.07
CA ILE A 210 -4.73 -15.95 0.69
C ILE A 210 -4.15 -16.94 -0.34
N GLN A 211 -2.96 -17.50 -0.06
CA GLN A 211 -2.35 -18.52 -0.91
C GLN A 211 -3.01 -19.88 -0.74
N ALA A 212 -3.21 -20.33 0.50
CA ALA A 212 -3.71 -21.65 0.85
C ALA A 212 -5.16 -21.87 0.40
N PHE A 213 -5.99 -20.84 0.51
CA PHE A 213 -7.41 -20.90 0.12
C PHE A 213 -7.67 -20.48 -1.33
N ASP A 214 -6.60 -20.25 -2.10
CA ASP A 214 -6.65 -19.77 -3.48
C ASP A 214 -7.63 -18.62 -3.73
N ILE A 215 -7.61 -17.65 -2.81
CA ILE A 215 -8.55 -16.54 -2.84
C ILE A 215 -8.24 -15.68 -4.04
N SER A 216 -9.15 -15.66 -5.00
CA SER A 216 -9.15 -14.75 -6.13
C SER A 216 -10.46 -13.98 -6.24
N CYS A 217 -10.39 -12.73 -6.69
CA CYS A 217 -11.57 -11.96 -7.05
C CYS A 217 -11.66 -11.86 -8.57
N GLU A 218 -12.81 -12.24 -9.14
CA GLU A 218 -13.04 -12.05 -10.57
C GLU A 218 -13.10 -10.55 -10.93
N ALA A 219 -12.60 -10.27 -12.14
CA ALA A 219 -12.13 -8.97 -12.58
C ALA A 219 -13.13 -7.80 -12.38
N GLY A 220 -12.64 -6.72 -11.77
CA GLY A 220 -13.32 -5.41 -11.73
C GLY A 220 -13.60 -4.87 -10.33
N GLY A 221 -13.34 -5.66 -9.28
CA GLY A 221 -13.37 -5.21 -7.90
C GLY A 221 -11.97 -4.84 -7.39
N PHE A 222 -11.89 -3.83 -6.52
CA PHE A 222 -10.91 -3.85 -5.43
C PHE A 222 -11.48 -4.82 -4.39
N ALA A 223 -10.87 -5.98 -4.19
CA ALA A 223 -11.13 -6.68 -2.93
C ALA A 223 -10.49 -5.83 -1.83
N VAL A 224 -11.29 -5.07 -1.10
CA VAL A 224 -10.96 -4.79 0.28
C VAL A 224 -11.08 -6.15 0.94
N ALA A 225 -9.99 -6.93 0.93
CA ALA A 225 -9.82 -7.99 1.90
C ALA A 225 -9.80 -7.29 3.25
N ARG A 226 -11.01 -7.10 3.81
CA ARG A 226 -11.15 -6.79 5.22
C ARG A 226 -10.69 -8.07 5.88
N ILE A 227 -9.39 -8.11 6.16
CA ILE A 227 -8.83 -8.95 7.18
C ILE A 227 -9.39 -8.36 8.49
N SER A 228 -10.69 -8.52 8.72
CA SER A 228 -11.19 -8.70 10.07
C SER A 228 -10.83 -10.13 10.41
N ALA A 229 -9.53 -10.39 10.45
CA ALA A 229 -9.05 -11.40 11.33
C ALA A 229 -9.51 -10.88 12.68
N GLY A 230 -10.51 -11.52 13.28
CA GLY A 230 -10.80 -11.39 14.69
C GLY A 230 -9.59 -11.88 15.45
N THR A 231 -8.50 -11.12 15.36
CA THR A 231 -7.26 -11.20 16.08
C THR A 231 -7.48 -10.26 17.25
N ASP A 232 -7.33 -10.79 18.45
CA ASP A 232 -7.28 -10.02 19.68
C ASP A 232 -6.15 -8.97 19.67
N ASN A 233 -5.20 -9.05 18.73
CA ASN A 233 -4.13 -8.08 18.57
C ASN A 233 -4.59 -6.76 17.91
N ARG A 234 -4.92 -5.78 18.76
CA ARG A 234 -5.26 -4.39 18.37
C ARG A 234 -4.21 -3.71 17.47
N ALA A 235 -2.96 -4.19 17.47
CA ALA A 235 -1.91 -3.66 16.62
C ALA A 235 -2.18 -3.93 15.13
N ASN A 236 -2.87 -5.03 14.81
CA ASN A 236 -3.21 -5.38 13.44
C ASN A 236 -4.37 -4.57 12.89
N ASP A 237 -5.41 -4.30 13.69
CA ASP A 237 -6.46 -3.37 13.28
C ASP A 237 -5.90 -1.95 13.06
N SER A 238 -4.98 -1.52 13.92
CA SER A 238 -4.24 -0.26 13.75
C SER A 238 -3.36 -0.27 12.50
N LEU A 239 -2.71 -1.39 12.17
CA LEU A 239 -1.90 -1.55 10.98
C LEU A 239 -2.76 -1.62 9.71
N SER A 240 -3.90 -2.30 9.73
CA SER A 240 -4.86 -2.34 8.61
C SER A 240 -5.47 -0.98 8.34
N LYS A 241 -5.68 -0.16 9.38
CA LYS A 241 -6.16 1.23 9.25
C LYS A 241 -5.07 2.19 8.78
N LYS A 242 -3.87 2.08 9.33
CA LYS A 242 -2.74 2.98 9.03
C LYS A 242 -1.99 2.57 7.76
N MET A 243 -2.06 1.28 7.43
CA MET A 243 -1.28 0.56 6.42
C MET A 243 0.20 0.92 6.41
N SER A 244 0.83 1.37 7.49
CA SER A 244 2.23 1.82 7.46
C SER A 244 3.03 1.23 8.62
N SER A 245 4.21 0.67 8.34
CA SER A 245 5.15 0.26 9.38
C SER A 245 6.60 0.47 8.94
N ALA A 246 7.39 1.06 9.83
CA ALA A 246 8.85 1.12 9.73
C ALA A 246 9.55 -0.03 10.46
N LYS A 247 8.80 -0.84 11.24
CA LYS A 247 9.35 -1.98 11.99
C LYS A 247 9.57 -3.16 11.04
N MET A 248 10.74 -3.78 11.14
CA MET A 248 11.04 -5.05 10.50
C MET A 248 10.73 -6.19 11.49
N PRO A 249 10.22 -7.35 11.03
CA PRO A 249 10.01 -7.77 9.63
C PRO A 249 8.69 -7.29 9.00
N LEU A 250 7.77 -6.73 9.80
CA LEU A 250 6.41 -6.35 9.40
C LEU A 250 6.33 -5.54 8.10
N GLY A 251 7.23 -4.56 7.92
CA GLY A 251 7.25 -3.73 6.72
C GLY A 251 7.59 -4.46 5.42
N LEU A 252 8.23 -5.64 5.48
CA LEU A 252 8.48 -6.52 4.33
C LEU A 252 7.25 -7.36 4.00
N ILE A 253 6.62 -7.93 5.03
CA ILE A 253 5.40 -8.72 4.88
C ILE A 253 4.31 -7.86 4.24
N LEU A 254 4.21 -6.59 4.64
CA LEU A 254 3.27 -5.63 4.05
C LEU A 254 3.55 -5.35 2.56
N MET A 255 4.82 -5.28 2.14
CA MET A 255 5.17 -5.13 0.72
C MET A 255 4.75 -6.38 -0.06
N GLN A 256 5.06 -7.56 0.48
CA GLN A 256 4.70 -8.83 -0.15
C GLN A 256 3.18 -9.00 -0.24
N LEU A 257 2.45 -8.67 0.82
CA LEU A 257 0.99 -8.70 0.82
C LEU A 257 0.43 -7.74 -0.23
N GLY A 258 0.94 -6.50 -0.34
CA GLY A 258 0.51 -5.54 -1.36
C GLY A 258 0.76 -5.99 -2.81
N THR A 259 1.81 -6.79 -3.05
CA THR A 259 2.07 -7.44 -4.35
C THR A 259 1.16 -8.63 -4.57
N LEU A 260 0.96 -9.46 -3.54
CA LEU A 260 0.14 -10.67 -3.61
C LEU A 260 -1.34 -10.35 -3.81
N SER A 261 -1.86 -9.38 -3.06
CA SER A 261 -3.22 -8.88 -3.23
C SER A 261 -3.43 -8.45 -4.67
N ARG A 262 -2.52 -7.70 -5.30
CA ARG A 262 -2.70 -7.36 -6.73
C ARG A 262 -2.78 -8.57 -7.67
N ARG A 263 -2.00 -9.62 -7.42
CA ARG A 263 -1.95 -10.76 -8.34
C ARG A 263 -3.22 -11.61 -8.27
N ARG A 264 -3.96 -11.54 -7.17
CA ARG A 264 -5.08 -12.44 -6.88
C ARG A 264 -6.41 -11.72 -6.64
N LEU A 265 -6.39 -10.50 -6.11
CA LEU A 265 -7.53 -9.70 -5.64
C LEU A 265 -7.69 -8.40 -6.45
#